data_AF-I5AWD8-F1
#
_entry.id   AF-I5AWD8-F1
#
_cell.length_a   1.000
_cell.length_b   1.000
_cell.length_c   1.000
_cell.angle_alpha   90.00
_cell.angle_beta   90.00
_cell.angle_gamma   90.00
#
_symmetry.space_group_name_H-M   'P 1'
#
loop_
_entity.id
_entity.type
_entity.pdbx_description
1 polymer ?
#
loop_
_entity_poly.entity_id
_entity_poly.type
_entity_poly.pdbx_seq_one_letter_code
_entity_poly.pdbx_strand_id
1 'polypeptide(L)' 'MFIKILTKTINGKVHYYASLVENKRVNGKVKQFVKANLGPVTEDQIPYLKAAYSQKKPRLVYDDVE' A
#
# COMPACT_ATOMS: atom_id res chain seq x y z
N MET A 1 5.29 -4.13 7.90
CA MET A 1 5.14 -3.00 6.95
C MET A 1 3.74 -3.03 6.38
N PHE A 2 3.22 -1.92 5.88
CA PHE A 2 1.89 -1.87 5.26
C PHE A 2 1.86 -0.77 4.18
N ILE A 3 0.90 -0.86 3.26
CA ILE A 3 0.67 0.18 2.25
C ILE A 3 -0.21 1.27 2.84
N LYS A 4 0.30 2.50 2.81
CA LYS A 4 -0.46 3.72 3.10
C LYS A 4 -0.92 4.35 1.78
N ILE A 5 -2.20 4.67 1.68
CA ILE A 5 -2.78 5.39 0.55
C ILE A 5 -3.04 6.83 0.97
N LEU A 6 -2.60 7.77 0.14
CA LEU A 6 -2.94 9.18 0.24
C LEU A 6 -3.88 9.53 -0.91
N THR A 7 -5.09 9.98 -0.56
CA THR A 7 -6.08 10.47 -1.53
C THR A 7 -5.94 11.99 -1.66
N LYS A 8 -5.88 12.48 -2.89
CA LYS A 8 -5.85 13.92 -3.20
C LYS A 8 -6.83 14.23 -4.31
N THR A 9 -7.60 15.29 -4.15
CA THR A 9 -8.46 15.83 -5.22
C THR A 9 -7.73 16.98 -5.90
N ILE A 10 -7.44 16.85 -7.20
CA ILE A 10 -6.75 17.86 -8.01
C ILE A 10 -7.61 18.11 -9.25
N ASN A 11 -7.97 19.38 -9.52
CA ASN A 11 -8.81 19.77 -10.65
C ASN A 11 -10.11 18.94 -10.78
N GLY A 12 -10.76 18.65 -9.64
CA GLY A 12 -11.99 17.84 -9.58
C GLY A 12 -11.78 16.34 -9.78
N LYS A 13 -10.55 15.87 -10.00
CA LYS A 13 -10.22 14.44 -10.15
C LYS A 13 -9.57 13.90 -8.88
N VAL A 14 -9.96 12.69 -8.50
CA VAL A 14 -9.37 11.97 -7.36
C VAL A 14 -8.12 11.23 -7.82
N HIS A 15 -7.03 11.42 -7.09
CA HIS A 15 -5.75 10.77 -7.30
C HIS A 15 -5.34 10.01 -6.04
N TYR A 16 -4.84 8.79 -6.22
CA TYR A 16 -4.32 7.96 -5.15
C TYR A 16 -2.80 7.85 -5.27
N TYR A 17 -2.11 7.99 -4.15
CA TYR A 17 -0.66 7.80 -4.05
C TYR A 17 -0.34 6.76 -2.98
N ALA A 18 0.53 5.82 -3.30
CA ALA A 18 0.90 4.75 -2.39
C ALA A 18 2.31 4.95 -1.81
N SER A 19 2.47 4.62 -0.53
CA SER A 19 3.77 4.56 0.15
C SER A 19 3.86 3.30 1.00
N LEU A 20 5.01 2.64 0.98
CA LEU A 20 5.32 1.53 1.88
C LEU A 20 5.79 2.10 3.23
N VAL A 21 5.12 1.72 4.32
CA VAL A 21 5.39 2.23 5.66
C VAL A 21 5.78 1.10 6.61
N GLU A 22 6.79 1.34 7.43
CA GLU A 22 7.20 0.47 8.54
C GLU A 22 6.86 1.11 9.89
N ASN A 23 6.32 0.31 10.81
CA ASN A 23 6.16 0.70 12.20
C ASN A 23 7.39 0.26 12.99
N LYS A 24 8.06 1.19 13.67
CA LYS A 24 9.15 0.89 14.61
C LYS A 24 8.86 1.50 15.97
N ARG A 25 9.31 0.85 17.05
CA ARG A 25 9.32 1.46 18.38
C ARG A 25 10.60 2.27 18.56
N VAL A 26 10.45 3.55 18.88
CA VAL A 26 11.56 4.47 19.19
C VAL A 26 11.21 5.16 20.51
N ASN A 27 12.04 4.96 21.54
CA ASN A 27 11.84 5.50 22.89
C ASN A 27 10.45 5.17 23.45
N GLY A 28 10.04 3.90 23.36
CA GLY A 28 8.74 3.41 23.85
C GLY A 28 7.53 3.82 23.00
N LYS A 29 7.69 4.69 22.00
CA LYS A 29 6.60 5.16 21.13
C LYS A 29 6.65 4.48 19.76
N VAL A 30 5.49 4.10 19.22
CA VAL A 30 5.41 3.60 17.84
C VAL A 30 5.52 4.79 16.89
N LYS A 31 6.53 4.77 16.01
CA LYS A 31 6.74 5.74 14.93
C LYS A 31 6.62 5.05 13.58
N GLN A 32 6.01 5.75 12.63
CA GLN A 32 5.86 5.32 11.25
C GLN A 32 7.00 5.88 10.40
N PHE A 33 7.67 5.03 9.63
CA PHE A 33 8.73 5.41 8.71
C PHE A 33 8.34 5.02 7.29
N VAL A 34 8.37 5.98 6.36
CA VAL A 34 8.19 5.69 4.94
C VAL A 34 9.46 5.02 4.43
N LYS A 35 9.32 3.82 3.87
CA LYS A 35 10.41 3.04 3.27
C LYS A 35 10.57 3.30 1.79
N ALA A 36 9.45 3.43 1.09
CA ALA A 36 9.42 3.70 -0.33
C ALA A 36 8.15 4.48 -0.68
N ASN A 37 8.27 5.42 -1.62
CA ASN A 37 7.12 6.02 -2.29
C ASN A 37 6.90 5.24 -3.58
N LEU A 38 5.72 4.65 -3.73
CA LEU A 38 5.34 3.86 -4.89
C LEU A 38 4.69 4.72 -5.98
N GLY A 39 4.41 5.99 -5.68
CA GLY A 39 3.88 6.94 -6.65
C GLY A 39 2.36 6.84 -6.83
N PRO A 40 1.82 7.39 -7.94
CA PRO A 40 0.40 7.34 -8.23
C PRO A 40 -0.06 5.92 -8.55
N VAL A 41 -1.24 5.56 -8.08
CA VAL A 41 -1.86 4.23 -8.30
C VAL A 41 -3.33 4.39 -8.69
N THR A 42 -3.88 3.41 -9.39
CA THR A 42 -5.32 3.35 -9.66
C THR A 42 -6.07 2.75 -8.47
N GLU A 43 -7.37 2.98 -8.40
CA GLU A 43 -8.22 2.43 -7.34
C GLU A 43 -8.19 0.89 -7.34
N ASP A 44 -8.24 0.29 -8.52
CA ASP A 44 -8.18 -1.17 -8.71
C ASP A 44 -6.86 -1.78 -8.24
N GLN A 45 -5.75 -1.04 -8.28
CA GLN A 45 -4.44 -1.51 -7.82
C GLN A 45 -4.32 -1.57 -6.29
N ILE A 46 -5.12 -0.80 -5.55
CA ILE A 46 -5.00 -0.65 -4.10
C ILE A 46 -5.17 -1.98 -3.36
N PRO A 47 -6.19 -2.82 -3.64
CA PRO A 47 -6.36 -4.11 -2.98
C PRO A 47 -5.15 -5.02 -3.18
N TYR A 48 -4.60 -5.10 -4.39
CA TYR A 48 -3.44 -5.96 -4.69
C TYR A 48 -2.18 -5.49 -3.96
N LEU A 49 -1.95 -4.17 -3.91
CA LEU A 49 -0.85 -3.61 -3.14
C LEU A 49 -0.99 -3.90 -1.64
N LYS A 50 -2.19 -3.72 -1.08
CA LYS A 50 -2.46 -4.06 0.33
C LYS A 50 -2.24 -5.55 0.60
N ALA A 51 -2.68 -6.42 -0.30
CA ALA A 51 -2.50 -7.87 -0.22
C ALA A 51 -1.01 -8.28 -0.27
N ALA A 52 -0.22 -7.69 -1.15
CA ALA A 52 1.21 -8.01 -1.32
C ALA A 52 2.04 -7.74 -0.05
N TYR A 53 1.65 -6.75 0.75
CA TYR A 53 2.32 -6.34 1.99
C TYR A 53 1.54 -6.70 3.26
N SER A 54 0.46 -7.49 3.15
CA SER A 54 -0.27 -7.97 4.33
C SER A 54 0.60 -8.96 5.11
N GLN A 55 0.36 -9.07 6.43
CA GLN A 55 1.07 -10.04 7.26
C GLN A 55 0.73 -11.48 6.85
N LYS A 56 -0.52 -11.72 6.45
CA LYS A 56 -1.00 -12.99 5.90
C LYS A 56 -1.21 -12.83 4.40
N LYS A 57 -0.13 -12.96 3.62
CA LYS A 57 -0.16 -12.79 2.17
C LYS A 57 -1.11 -13.82 1.54
N PRO A 58 -2.06 -13.39 0.70
CA PRO A 58 -2.88 -14.34 -0.04
C PRO A 58 -2.01 -15.13 -1.02
N ARG A 59 -2.38 -16.38 -1.27
CA ARG A 59 -1.76 -17.19 -2.31
C ARG A 59 -2.26 -16.69 -3.67
N LEU A 60 -1.34 -16.54 -4.62
CA LEU A 60 -1.70 -16.32 -6.01
C LEU A 60 -2.29 -17.62 -6.52
N VAL A 61 -3.55 -17.56 -6.94
CA VAL A 61 -4.23 -18.63 -7.66
C VAL A 61 -4.32 -18.16 -9.09
N TYR A 62 -3.69 -18.91 -9.98
CA TYR A 62 -3.85 -18.72 -11.42
C TYR A 62 -4.90 -19.73 -11.85
N ASP A 63 -5.78 -19.32 -12.76
CA ASP A 63 -6.57 -20.30 -13.48
C ASP A 63 -5.58 -21.18 -14.25
N ASP A 64 -5.67 -22.50 -14.07
CA ASP A 64 -4.81 -23.44 -14.77
C ASP A 64 -4.93 -23.16 -16.27
N VAL A 65 -3.79 -22.95 -16.92
CA VAL A 65 -3.74 -22.73 -18.37
C VAL A 65 -4.11 -24.05 -19.03
N GLU A 66 -5.34 -24.16 -19.56
CA GLU A 66 -5.75 -25.27 -20.44
C GLU A 66 -4.88 -25.34 -21.71
#